data_AF-A0A9W8B860-F1
#
_entry.id   AF-A0A9W8B860-F1
#
_cell.length_a   1.000
_cell.length_b   1.000
_cell.length_c   1.000
_cell.angle_alpha   90.00
_cell.angle_beta   90.00
_cell.angle_gamma   90.00
#
_symmetry.space_group_name_H-M   'P 1'
#
loop_
_entity.id
_entity.type
_entity.pdbx_description
1 polymer ?
#
loop_
_entity_poly.entity_id
_entity_poly.type
_entity_poly.pdbx_seq_one_letter_code
_entity_poly.pdbx_strand_id
1 'polypeptide(L)'
;MLKYVWPKGDWATKTRVVAALSLMVCGKLANVQVPILFKHIVDTLNIDVAATGGTLTTIATAMLIGYGAARLGAAALQELRNAIFAHVQQSATRNLALGVYRHLLDLDIRFHLSRETGGLTRAIDRGTKGISFILSSLVVHLVPTFLEIGMVSGILAYKFGPQYAVVTVATMAVYIVFTLAVTQWRSKFRRSMNVADNQAATVAVDSLLNYESVKYFNAEEYQVKKYDAALVKYQAAALKTADSLAWLNAGQNAIFSTSLTLMMYMAAQGVVGGSMSIGDIVMVNGLVFQLSLPLNFLGS
;
A
#
# COMPACT_ATOMS: atom_id res chain seq x y z
N MET A 1 -0.46 22.26 6.49
CA MET A 1 0.16 21.05 5.90
C MET A 1 0.06 21.01 4.37
N LEU A 2 -1.11 21.27 3.74
CA LEU A 2 -1.21 21.41 2.27
C LEU A 2 -0.21 22.43 1.67
N LYS A 3 0.12 23.51 2.41
CA LYS A 3 1.14 24.50 2.01
C LYS A 3 2.55 23.93 1.79
N TYR A 4 2.87 22.74 2.31
CA TYR A 4 4.18 22.11 2.13
C TYR A 4 4.23 21.14 0.93
N VAL A 5 3.10 20.52 0.55
CA VAL A 5 2.97 19.76 -0.72
C VAL A 5 2.75 20.71 -1.90
N TRP A 6 2.02 21.79 -1.65
CA TRP A 6 1.73 22.85 -2.61
C TRP A 6 2.36 24.17 -2.14
N PRO A 7 3.71 24.30 -2.25
CA PRO A 7 4.41 25.50 -1.85
C PRO A 7 3.90 26.73 -2.60
N LYS A 8 3.64 27.81 -1.85
CA LYS A 8 3.35 29.12 -2.43
C LYS A 8 4.66 29.68 -3.00
N GLY A 9 4.80 29.68 -4.32
CA GLY A 9 5.91 30.34 -5.04
C GLY A 9 6.79 29.41 -5.88
N ASP A 10 6.77 28.10 -5.65
CA ASP A 10 7.58 27.15 -6.43
C ASP A 10 6.76 26.54 -7.58
N TRP A 11 6.86 27.18 -8.75
CA TRP A 11 6.18 26.75 -9.97
C TRP A 11 6.65 25.38 -10.47
N ALA A 12 7.92 25.00 -10.25
CA ALA A 12 8.46 23.72 -10.67
C ALA A 12 7.85 22.55 -9.85
N THR A 13 7.60 22.76 -8.55
CA THR A 13 6.91 21.76 -7.74
C THR A 13 5.43 21.63 -8.14
N LYS A 14 4.75 22.75 -8.44
CA LYS A 14 3.34 22.71 -8.89
C LYS A 14 3.16 21.98 -10.21
N THR A 15 4.00 22.25 -11.21
CA THR A 15 3.93 21.57 -12.51
C THR A 15 4.20 20.07 -12.37
N ARG A 16 5.15 19.68 -11.53
CA ARG A 16 5.41 18.26 -11.20
C ARG A 16 4.22 17.59 -10.53
N VAL A 17 3.55 18.25 -9.58
CA VAL A 17 2.34 17.72 -8.94
C VAL A 17 1.22 17.52 -9.95
N VAL A 18 0.96 18.52 -10.82
CA VAL A 18 -0.06 18.40 -11.87
C VAL A 18 0.29 17.29 -12.85
N ALA A 19 1.54 17.21 -13.31
CA ALA A 19 2.01 16.16 -14.21
C ALA A 19 1.87 14.76 -13.58
N ALA A 20 2.18 14.63 -12.28
CA ALA A 20 2.05 13.38 -11.56
C ALA A 20 0.59 12.98 -11.35
N LEU A 21 -0.31 13.93 -11.08
CA LEU A 21 -1.75 13.69 -11.01
C LEU A 21 -2.33 13.30 -12.39
N SER A 22 -1.91 13.95 -13.48
CA SER A 22 -2.35 13.54 -14.82
C SER A 22 -1.83 12.15 -15.18
N LEU A 23 -0.56 11.85 -14.90
CA LEU A 23 0.01 10.51 -15.10
C LEU A 23 -0.70 9.45 -14.25
N MET A 24 -1.12 9.81 -13.03
CA MET A 24 -1.91 8.94 -12.17
C MET A 24 -3.25 8.57 -12.83
N VAL A 25 -3.99 9.55 -13.33
CA VAL A 25 -5.28 9.32 -13.98
C VAL A 25 -5.08 8.50 -15.26
N CYS A 26 -4.12 8.87 -16.12
CA CYS A 26 -3.80 8.12 -17.33
C CYS A 26 -3.37 6.68 -17.04
N GLY A 27 -2.50 6.47 -16.05
CA GLY A 27 -2.03 5.15 -15.65
C GLY A 27 -3.17 4.28 -15.12
N LYS A 28 -4.10 4.85 -14.34
CA LYS A 28 -5.27 4.10 -13.84
C LYS A 28 -6.28 3.79 -14.94
N LEU A 29 -6.53 4.71 -15.88
CA LEU A 29 -7.35 4.45 -17.06
C LEU A 29 -6.77 3.33 -17.93
N ALA A 30 -5.45 3.35 -18.15
CA ALA A 30 -4.76 2.28 -18.86
C ALA A 30 -4.86 0.94 -18.12
N ASN A 31 -4.72 0.93 -16.79
CA ASN A 31 -4.83 -0.28 -15.98
C ASN A 31 -6.22 -0.93 -16.07
N VAL A 32 -7.26 -0.12 -16.07
CA VAL A 32 -8.67 -0.56 -16.20
C VAL A 32 -8.99 -1.10 -17.61
N GLN A 33 -8.24 -0.69 -18.64
CA GLN A 33 -8.38 -1.25 -19.99
C GLN A 33 -7.79 -2.66 -20.13
N VAL A 34 -6.84 -3.04 -19.27
CA VAL A 34 -6.16 -4.36 -19.36
C VAL A 34 -7.16 -5.53 -19.29
N PRO A 35 -8.10 -5.60 -18.32
CA PRO A 35 -9.12 -6.66 -18.29
C PRO A 35 -10.12 -6.59 -19.44
N ILE A 36 -10.40 -5.39 -19.97
CA ILE A 36 -11.32 -5.19 -21.11
C ILE A 36 -10.69 -5.77 -22.40
N LEU A 37 -9.41 -5.48 -22.64
CA LEU A 37 -8.66 -6.09 -23.74
C LEU A 37 -8.60 -7.61 -23.59
N PHE A 38 -8.42 -8.10 -22.37
CA PHE A 38 -8.38 -9.53 -22.12
C PHE A 38 -9.74 -10.20 -22.39
N LYS A 39 -10.85 -9.57 -22.02
CA LYS A 39 -12.19 -10.01 -22.43
C LYS A 39 -12.29 -10.14 -23.95
N HIS A 40 -11.89 -9.11 -24.69
CA HIS A 40 -12.00 -9.12 -26.15
C HIS A 40 -11.18 -10.25 -26.79
N ILE A 41 -9.99 -10.55 -26.24
CA ILE A 41 -9.18 -11.69 -26.67
C ILE A 41 -9.95 -13.01 -26.46
N VAL A 42 -10.52 -13.20 -25.26
CA VAL A 42 -11.28 -14.41 -24.92
C VAL A 42 -12.50 -14.57 -25.83
N ASP A 43 -13.27 -13.51 -26.04
CA ASP A 43 -14.47 -13.55 -26.89
C ASP A 43 -14.12 -13.80 -28.36
N THR A 44 -13.01 -13.25 -28.87
CA THR A 44 -12.57 -13.43 -30.27
C THR A 44 -11.99 -14.82 -30.51
N LEU A 45 -11.45 -15.48 -29.48
CA LEU A 45 -10.94 -16.84 -29.56
C LEU A 45 -12.03 -17.90 -29.35
N ASN A 46 -13.23 -17.51 -28.93
CA ASN A 46 -14.35 -18.41 -28.66
C ASN A 46 -15.16 -18.78 -29.92
N ILE A 47 -14.64 -18.51 -31.12
CA ILE A 47 -15.20 -18.93 -32.41
C ILE A 47 -14.38 -20.08 -33.01
N ASP A 48 -15.02 -20.88 -33.87
CA ASP A 48 -14.39 -22.06 -34.47
C ASP A 48 -13.21 -21.66 -35.36
N VAL A 49 -12.00 -21.83 -34.80
CA VAL A 49 -10.73 -21.46 -35.40
C VAL A 49 -10.47 -22.23 -36.69
N ALA A 50 -11.04 -23.43 -36.82
CA ALA A 50 -10.92 -24.28 -38.01
C ALA A 50 -11.71 -23.75 -39.21
N ALA A 51 -12.80 -23.01 -39.00
CA ALA A 51 -13.68 -22.51 -40.06
C ALA A 51 -13.22 -21.16 -40.66
N THR A 52 -12.35 -20.41 -39.97
CA THR A 52 -12.09 -18.99 -40.26
C THR A 52 -10.70 -18.70 -40.87
N GLY A 53 -9.83 -19.72 -41.01
CA GLY A 53 -8.53 -19.60 -41.69
C GLY A 53 -7.50 -18.70 -40.99
N GLY A 54 -6.37 -18.43 -41.67
CA GLY A 54 -5.18 -17.73 -41.13
C GLY A 54 -5.36 -16.25 -40.74
N THR A 55 -6.53 -15.65 -41.01
CA THR A 55 -6.84 -14.28 -40.58
C THR A 55 -7.10 -14.21 -39.07
N LEU A 56 -7.68 -15.27 -38.48
CA LEU A 56 -8.00 -15.31 -37.06
C LEU A 56 -6.74 -15.40 -36.18
N THR A 57 -5.73 -16.16 -36.61
CA THR A 57 -4.44 -16.26 -35.90
C THR A 57 -3.68 -14.94 -35.91
N THR A 58 -3.75 -14.18 -37.00
CA THR A 58 -3.13 -12.86 -37.12
C THR A 58 -3.79 -11.84 -36.18
N ILE A 59 -5.13 -11.82 -36.13
CA ILE A 59 -5.90 -10.94 -35.24
C ILE A 59 -5.65 -11.29 -33.77
N ALA A 60 -5.71 -12.57 -33.40
CA ALA A 60 -5.45 -13.02 -32.04
C ALA A 60 -4.03 -12.65 -31.57
N THR A 61 -3.04 -12.84 -32.45
CA THR A 61 -1.64 -12.47 -32.16
C THR A 61 -1.50 -10.95 -31.97
N ALA A 62 -2.11 -10.14 -32.84
CA ALA A 62 -2.09 -8.68 -32.71
C ALA A 62 -2.76 -8.21 -31.41
N MET A 63 -3.88 -8.81 -31.02
CA MET A 63 -4.59 -8.48 -29.77
C MET A 63 -3.78 -8.88 -28.53
N LEU A 64 -3.10 -10.04 -28.55
CA LEU A 64 -2.22 -10.49 -27.46
C LEU A 64 -1.01 -9.56 -27.30
N ILE A 65 -0.38 -9.16 -28.41
CA ILE A 65 0.71 -8.16 -28.40
C ILE A 65 0.19 -6.82 -27.87
N GLY A 66 -1.00 -6.39 -28.31
CA GLY A 66 -1.66 -5.18 -27.83
C GLY A 66 -1.96 -5.22 -26.33
N TYR A 67 -2.44 -6.34 -25.81
CA TYR A 67 -2.63 -6.56 -24.36
C TYR A 67 -1.31 -6.47 -23.60
N GLY A 68 -0.26 -7.13 -24.09
CA GLY A 68 1.09 -7.06 -23.50
C GLY A 68 1.63 -5.63 -23.48
N ALA A 69 1.52 -4.91 -24.60
CA ALA A 69 1.93 -3.52 -24.73
C ALA A 69 1.12 -2.58 -23.82
N ALA A 70 -0.20 -2.76 -23.72
CA ALA A 70 -1.06 -1.98 -22.83
C ALA A 70 -0.71 -2.22 -21.36
N ARG A 71 -0.46 -3.48 -20.97
CA ARG A 71 -0.05 -3.83 -19.60
C ARG A 71 1.31 -3.25 -19.25
N LEU A 72 2.29 -3.35 -20.16
CA LEU A 72 3.60 -2.73 -19.99
C LEU A 72 3.51 -1.21 -19.94
N GLY A 73 2.70 -0.60 -20.80
CA GLY A 73 2.45 0.84 -20.82
C GLY A 73 1.82 1.34 -19.51
N ALA A 74 0.80 0.63 -19.00
CA ALA A 74 0.19 0.96 -17.72
C ALA A 74 1.21 0.88 -16.56
N ALA A 75 2.05 -0.16 -16.53
CA ALA A 75 3.11 -0.29 -15.54
C ALA A 75 4.18 0.82 -15.67
N ALA A 76 4.61 1.15 -16.89
CA ALA A 76 5.58 2.21 -17.15
C ALA A 76 5.05 3.58 -16.73
N LEU A 77 3.78 3.90 -17.01
CA LEU A 77 3.13 5.13 -16.57
C LEU A 77 3.06 5.21 -15.05
N GLN A 78 2.77 4.09 -14.39
CA GLN A 78 2.71 4.00 -12.94
C GLN A 78 4.09 4.23 -12.30
N GLU A 79 5.16 3.65 -12.86
CA GLU A 79 6.52 3.88 -12.36
C GLU A 79 7.03 5.29 -12.66
N LEU A 80 6.73 5.85 -13.84
CA LEU A 80 7.07 7.23 -14.17
C LEU A 80 6.38 8.22 -13.21
N ARG A 81 5.10 7.97 -12.91
CA ARG A 81 4.33 8.69 -11.89
C ARG A 81 5.02 8.61 -10.53
N ASN A 82 5.43 7.42 -10.10
CA ASN A 82 6.11 7.21 -8.81
C ASN A 82 7.44 8.00 -8.76
N ALA A 83 8.23 7.98 -9.84
CA ALA A 83 9.49 8.71 -9.94
C ALA A 83 9.28 10.23 -9.82
N ILE A 84 8.28 10.79 -10.53
CA ILE A 84 7.95 12.22 -10.45
C ILE A 84 7.46 12.59 -9.04
N PHE A 85 6.60 11.76 -8.43
CA PHE A 85 6.14 11.98 -7.06
C PHE A 85 7.27 11.92 -6.03
N ALA A 86 8.28 11.05 -6.22
CA ALA A 86 9.41 10.97 -5.31
C ALA A 86 10.15 12.32 -5.19
N HIS A 87 10.33 13.04 -6.30
CA HIS A 87 10.92 14.38 -6.27
C HIS A 87 10.07 15.39 -5.48
N VAL A 88 8.75 15.34 -5.62
CA VAL A 88 7.82 16.19 -4.86
C VAL A 88 7.87 15.84 -3.37
N GLN A 89 7.85 14.55 -3.04
CA GLN A 89 7.91 14.05 -1.66
C GLN A 89 9.22 14.45 -0.97
N GLN A 90 10.36 14.30 -1.63
CA GLN A 90 11.65 14.70 -1.06
C GLN A 90 11.75 16.22 -0.87
N SER A 91 11.21 17.00 -1.82
CA SER A 91 11.15 18.47 -1.69
C SER A 91 10.27 18.91 -0.52
N ALA A 92 9.10 18.30 -0.35
CA ALA A 92 8.21 18.56 0.78
C ALA A 92 8.86 18.18 2.12
N THR A 93 9.54 17.02 2.18
CA THR A 93 10.27 16.55 3.36
C THR A 93 11.37 17.53 3.76
N ARG A 94 12.19 17.96 2.80
CA ARG A 94 13.25 18.95 3.01
C ARG A 94 12.69 20.27 3.55
N ASN A 95 11.63 20.79 2.93
CA ASN A 95 11.02 22.06 3.35
C ASN A 95 10.41 21.97 4.76
N LEU A 96 9.80 20.84 5.09
CA LEU A 96 9.25 20.59 6.42
C LEU A 96 10.36 20.48 7.46
N ALA A 97 11.43 19.73 7.17
CA ALA A 97 12.59 19.62 8.05
C ALA A 97 13.24 20.99 8.31
N LEU A 98 13.43 21.81 7.27
CA LEU A 98 13.94 23.18 7.40
C LEU A 98 12.99 24.09 8.20
N GLY A 99 11.67 23.95 8.01
CA GLY A 99 10.68 24.71 8.76
C GLY A 99 10.72 24.38 10.25
N VAL A 100 10.80 23.09 10.59
CA VAL A 100 10.92 22.65 11.99
C VAL A 100 12.26 23.09 12.58
N TYR A 101 13.37 22.96 11.84
CA TYR A 101 14.68 23.41 12.30
C TYR A 101 14.72 24.92 12.59
N ARG A 102 14.15 25.76 11.72
CA ARG A 102 14.03 27.21 11.97
C ARG A 102 13.20 27.51 13.20
N HIS A 103 12.07 26.83 13.36
CA HIS A 103 11.21 27.05 14.52
C HIS A 103 11.91 26.68 15.83
N LEU A 104 12.73 25.63 15.83
CA LEU A 104 13.50 25.24 17.01
C LEU A 104 14.52 26.29 17.40
N LEU A 105 15.24 26.87 16.43
CA LEU A 105 16.21 27.94 16.70
C LEU A 105 15.56 29.24 17.22
N ASP A 106 14.27 29.44 16.93
CA ASP A 106 13.50 30.60 17.39
C ASP A 106 12.92 30.43 18.81
N LEU A 107 12.99 29.21 19.36
CA LEU A 107 12.53 28.95 20.72
C LEU A 107 13.49 29.50 21.78
N ASP A 108 12.93 29.88 22.92
CA ASP A 108 13.68 30.53 23.98
C ASP A 108 14.75 29.61 24.62
N ILE A 109 15.69 30.22 25.33
CA ILE A 109 16.79 29.48 25.95
C ILE A 109 16.33 28.55 27.09
N ARG A 110 15.21 28.82 27.76
CA ARG A 110 14.64 27.91 28.77
C ARG A 110 14.10 26.65 28.11
N PHE A 111 13.51 26.75 26.91
CA PHE A 111 13.14 25.58 26.12
C PHE A 111 14.35 24.69 25.83
N HIS A 112 15.49 25.28 25.46
CA HIS A 112 16.72 24.54 25.15
C HIS A 112 17.41 23.95 26.38
N LEU A 113 17.38 24.63 27.54
CA LEU A 113 18.02 24.16 28.77
C LEU A 113 17.19 23.12 29.55
N SER A 114 15.87 23.05 29.32
CA SER A 114 14.96 22.15 30.05
C SER A 114 14.80 20.76 29.43
N ARG A 115 15.45 20.47 28.30
CA ARG A 115 15.26 19.23 27.54
C ARG A 115 16.57 18.51 27.26
N GLU A 116 16.53 17.19 27.37
CA GLU A 116 17.63 16.35 26.87
C GLU A 116 17.73 16.46 25.35
N THR A 117 18.83 17.05 24.88
CA THR A 117 19.13 17.36 23.47
C THR A 117 19.01 16.13 22.56
N GLY A 118 19.30 14.93 23.06
CA GLY A 118 19.17 13.67 22.30
C GLY A 118 17.73 13.23 22.05
N GLY A 119 16.84 13.37 23.05
CA GLY A 119 15.43 12.97 22.94
C GLY A 119 14.63 13.90 22.04
N LEU A 120 14.90 15.21 22.12
CA LEU A 120 14.27 16.22 21.28
C LEU A 120 14.63 16.02 19.80
N THR A 121 15.92 15.86 19.49
CA THR A 121 16.41 15.63 18.12
C THR A 121 15.76 14.39 17.48
N ARG A 122 15.67 13.28 18.22
CA ARG A 122 14.98 12.05 17.74
C ARG A 122 13.46 12.24 17.58
N ALA A 123 12.83 13.06 18.41
CA ALA A 123 11.40 13.35 18.28
C ALA A 123 11.11 14.19 17.02
N ILE A 124 11.97 15.16 16.72
CA ILE A 124 11.89 15.99 15.51
C ILE A 124 12.12 15.16 14.24
N ASP A 125 13.18 14.36 14.20
CA ASP A 125 13.49 13.52 13.04
C ASP A 125 12.35 12.52 12.77
N ARG A 126 11.85 11.84 13.81
CA ARG A 126 10.70 10.94 13.68
C ARG A 126 9.41 11.67 13.31
N GLY A 127 9.15 12.84 13.89
CA GLY A 127 7.94 13.63 13.63
C GLY A 127 7.90 14.17 12.19
N THR A 128 9.02 14.71 11.71
CA THR A 128 9.14 15.23 10.34
C THR A 128 9.01 14.14 9.29
N LYS A 129 9.69 13.00 9.50
CA LYS A 129 9.55 11.81 8.65
C LYS A 129 8.13 11.24 8.70
N GLY A 130 7.50 11.18 9.87
CA GLY A 130 6.14 10.71 10.05
C GLY A 130 5.10 11.56 9.31
N ILE A 131 5.20 12.90 9.42
CA ILE A 131 4.30 13.81 8.70
C ILE A 131 4.49 13.67 7.19
N SER A 132 5.74 13.62 6.71
CA SER A 132 6.02 13.41 5.29
C SER A 132 5.48 12.07 4.78
N PHE A 133 5.65 11.00 5.57
CA PHE A 133 5.13 9.67 5.25
C PHE A 133 3.61 9.67 5.11
N ILE A 134 2.88 10.22 6.09
CA ILE A 134 1.41 10.27 6.05
C ILE A 134 0.93 11.06 4.82
N LEU A 135 1.51 12.22 4.60
CA LEU A 135 1.13 13.11 3.50
C LEU A 135 1.37 12.47 2.12
N SER A 136 2.50 11.79 1.97
CA SER A 136 2.86 11.07 0.75
C SER A 136 2.00 9.83 0.57
N SER A 137 1.74 9.10 1.66
CA SER A 137 0.87 7.93 1.65
C SER A 137 -0.56 8.28 1.21
N LEU A 138 -1.14 9.36 1.74
CA LEU A 138 -2.47 9.84 1.37
C LEU A 138 -2.56 10.17 -0.12
N VAL A 139 -1.59 10.89 -0.68
CA VAL A 139 -1.64 11.33 -2.09
C VAL A 139 -1.32 10.18 -3.06
N VAL A 140 -0.34 9.34 -2.74
CA VAL A 140 0.18 8.31 -3.66
C VAL A 140 -0.60 7.00 -3.60
N HIS A 141 -1.23 6.70 -2.47
CA HIS A 141 -1.99 5.45 -2.26
C HIS A 141 -3.48 5.75 -2.11
N LEU A 142 -3.87 6.53 -1.09
CA LEU A 142 -5.30 6.66 -0.73
C LEU A 142 -6.14 7.28 -1.86
N VAL A 143 -5.71 8.42 -2.40
CA VAL A 143 -6.43 9.12 -3.49
C VAL A 143 -6.59 8.24 -4.74
N PRO A 144 -5.51 7.67 -5.34
CA PRO A 144 -5.66 6.79 -6.50
C PRO A 144 -6.47 5.53 -6.21
N THR A 145 -6.44 4.98 -5.00
CA THR A 145 -7.26 3.82 -4.64
C THR A 145 -8.75 4.17 -4.66
N PHE A 146 -9.18 5.28 -4.05
CA PHE A 146 -10.58 5.71 -4.12
C PHE A 146 -11.04 6.01 -5.55
N LEU A 147 -10.17 6.61 -6.36
CA LEU A 147 -10.43 6.86 -7.77
C LEU A 147 -10.61 5.55 -8.55
N GLU A 148 -9.76 4.54 -8.30
CA GLU A 148 -9.83 3.21 -8.94
C GLU A 148 -11.11 2.46 -8.53
N ILE A 149 -11.48 2.50 -7.24
CA ILE A 149 -12.74 1.94 -6.74
C ILE A 149 -13.94 2.59 -7.44
N GLY A 150 -13.94 3.91 -7.56
CA GLY A 150 -15.00 4.65 -8.24
C GLY A 150 -15.12 4.28 -9.72
N MET A 151 -13.99 4.20 -10.43
CA MET A 151 -13.97 3.82 -11.85
C MET A 151 -14.42 2.37 -12.06
N VAL A 152 -13.88 1.42 -11.31
CA VAL A 152 -14.25 0.00 -11.44
C VAL A 152 -15.72 -0.20 -11.10
N SER A 153 -16.20 0.39 -10.00
CA SER A 153 -17.62 0.30 -9.62
C SER A 153 -18.53 0.92 -10.67
N GLY A 154 -18.15 2.06 -11.25
CA GLY A 154 -18.91 2.71 -12.34
C GLY A 154 -18.96 1.86 -13.60
N ILE A 155 -17.84 1.24 -14.00
CA ILE A 155 -17.78 0.36 -15.17
C ILE A 155 -18.63 -0.89 -14.96
N LEU A 156 -18.55 -1.50 -13.78
CA LEU A 156 -19.35 -2.67 -13.43
C LEU A 156 -20.85 -2.34 -13.41
N ALA A 157 -21.24 -1.19 -12.83
CA ALA A 157 -22.63 -0.73 -12.82
C ALA A 157 -23.18 -0.54 -14.23
N TYR A 158 -22.39 0.09 -15.12
CA TYR A 158 -22.81 0.39 -16.48
C TYR A 158 -22.89 -0.85 -17.38
N LYS A 159 -21.94 -1.79 -17.28
CA LYS A 159 -21.88 -2.97 -18.17
C LYS A 159 -22.66 -4.18 -17.66
N PHE A 160 -22.68 -4.41 -16.36
CA PHE A 160 -23.22 -5.64 -15.75
C PHE A 160 -24.41 -5.39 -14.82
N GLY A 161 -24.73 -4.12 -14.59
CA GLY A 161 -25.81 -3.69 -13.72
C GLY A 161 -25.36 -3.31 -12.31
N PRO A 162 -26.22 -2.60 -11.57
CA PRO A 162 -25.87 -1.99 -10.28
C PRO A 162 -25.49 -3.02 -9.20
N GLN A 163 -25.97 -4.26 -9.32
CA GLN A 163 -25.66 -5.35 -8.38
C GLN A 163 -24.15 -5.60 -8.22
N TYR A 164 -23.37 -5.54 -9.29
CA TYR A 164 -21.91 -5.76 -9.24
C TYR A 164 -21.20 -4.60 -8.54
N ALA A 165 -21.67 -3.37 -8.74
CA ALA A 165 -21.14 -2.20 -8.07
C ALA A 165 -21.45 -2.23 -6.56
N VAL A 166 -22.66 -2.65 -6.17
CA VAL A 166 -23.04 -2.82 -4.77
C VAL A 166 -22.13 -3.85 -4.09
N VAL A 167 -21.91 -5.02 -4.71
CA VAL A 167 -21.01 -6.04 -4.15
C VAL A 167 -19.57 -5.51 -4.04
N THR A 168 -19.08 -4.78 -5.03
CA THR A 168 -17.73 -4.19 -5.02
C THR A 168 -17.57 -3.18 -3.88
N VAL A 169 -18.50 -2.23 -3.75
CA VAL A 169 -18.47 -1.19 -2.70
C VAL A 169 -18.64 -1.83 -1.32
N ALA A 170 -19.54 -2.81 -1.17
CA ALA A 170 -19.73 -3.53 0.08
C ALA A 170 -18.46 -4.29 0.50
N THR A 171 -17.81 -4.98 -0.46
CA THR A 171 -16.53 -5.68 -0.22
C THR A 171 -15.47 -4.70 0.26
N MET A 172 -15.38 -3.54 -0.38
CA MET A 172 -14.42 -2.51 -0.02
C MET A 172 -14.67 -1.94 1.37
N ALA A 173 -15.94 -1.68 1.71
CA ALA A 173 -16.34 -1.22 3.04
C ALA A 173 -15.98 -2.26 4.12
N VAL A 174 -16.32 -3.54 3.87
CA VAL A 174 -15.98 -4.65 4.77
C VAL A 174 -14.47 -4.76 4.94
N TYR A 175 -13.70 -4.69 3.86
CA TYR A 175 -12.23 -4.71 3.90
C TYR A 175 -11.68 -3.57 4.76
N ILE A 176 -12.11 -2.34 4.53
CA ILE A 176 -11.63 -1.16 5.27
C ILE A 176 -11.96 -1.29 6.77
N VAL A 177 -13.21 -1.65 7.11
CA VAL A 177 -13.64 -1.80 8.51
C VAL A 177 -12.86 -2.92 9.20
N PHE A 178 -12.74 -4.09 8.54
CA PHE A 178 -11.96 -5.21 9.05
C PHE A 178 -10.50 -4.84 9.28
N THR A 179 -9.84 -4.27 8.27
CA THR A 179 -8.43 -3.88 8.34
C THR A 179 -8.19 -2.85 9.44
N LEU A 180 -9.01 -1.81 9.55
CA LEU A 180 -8.86 -0.80 10.60
C LEU A 180 -9.07 -1.39 12.00
N ALA A 181 -10.12 -2.20 12.20
CA ALA A 181 -10.41 -2.81 13.48
C ALA A 181 -9.27 -3.74 13.94
N VAL A 182 -8.81 -4.62 13.06
CA VAL A 182 -7.72 -5.56 13.36
C VAL A 182 -6.39 -4.84 13.54
N THR A 183 -6.11 -3.79 12.75
CA THR A 183 -4.88 -2.99 12.87
C THR A 183 -4.83 -2.25 14.21
N GLN A 184 -5.93 -1.64 14.64
CA GLN A 184 -6.03 -1.00 15.95
C GLN A 184 -5.82 -2.00 17.08
N TRP A 185 -6.45 -3.18 17.00
CA TRP A 185 -6.25 -4.25 17.97
C TRP A 185 -4.80 -4.76 17.99
N ARG A 186 -4.14 -4.87 16.82
CA ARG A 186 -2.75 -5.31 16.68
C ARG A 186 -1.71 -4.34 17.22
N SER A 187 -2.03 -3.05 17.26
CA SER A 187 -1.13 -2.00 17.72
C SER A 187 -0.56 -2.29 19.12
N LYS A 188 -1.34 -2.94 20.00
CA LYS A 188 -0.89 -3.34 21.34
C LYS A 188 0.25 -4.37 21.32
N PHE A 189 0.24 -5.33 20.39
CA PHE A 189 1.29 -6.34 20.27
C PHE A 189 2.59 -5.71 19.77
N ARG A 190 2.48 -4.82 18.78
CA ARG A 190 3.64 -4.07 18.28
C ARG A 190 4.24 -3.17 19.35
N ARG A 191 3.40 -2.53 20.18
CA ARG A 191 3.85 -1.77 21.35
C ARG A 191 4.57 -2.66 22.36
N SER A 192 4.03 -3.83 22.67
CA SER A 192 4.67 -4.80 23.58
C SER A 192 6.02 -5.29 23.05
N MET A 193 6.10 -5.57 21.75
CA MET A 193 7.34 -5.97 21.07
C MET A 193 8.40 -4.88 21.18
N ASN A 194 8.04 -3.63 20.88
CA ASN A 194 8.96 -2.49 20.99
C ASN A 194 9.44 -2.25 22.44
N VAL A 195 8.59 -2.50 23.45
CA VAL A 195 9.00 -2.39 24.85
C VAL A 195 10.01 -3.48 25.20
N ALA A 196 9.78 -4.72 24.79
CA ALA A 196 10.71 -5.83 25.02
C ALA A 196 12.05 -5.64 24.27
N ASP A 197 12.00 -5.12 23.05
CA ASP A 197 13.18 -4.78 22.24
C ASP A 197 14.04 -3.71 22.93
N ASN A 198 13.42 -2.62 23.39
CA ASN A 198 14.12 -1.59 24.16
C ASN A 198 14.76 -2.16 25.44
N GLN A 199 14.10 -3.08 26.14
CA GLN A 199 14.67 -3.72 27.34
C GLN A 199 15.91 -4.56 26.99
N ALA A 200 15.86 -5.36 25.93
CA ALA A 200 17.00 -6.12 25.46
C ALA A 200 18.16 -5.20 25.04
N ALA A 201 17.86 -4.11 24.31
CA ALA A 201 18.83 -3.11 23.92
C ALA A 201 19.48 -2.42 25.13
N THR A 202 18.72 -2.07 26.17
CA THR A 202 19.26 -1.51 27.42
C THR A 202 20.23 -2.49 28.09
N VAL A 203 19.88 -3.77 28.21
CA VAL A 203 20.78 -4.79 28.81
C VAL A 203 22.09 -4.91 28.03
N ALA A 204 22.02 -4.90 26.69
CA ALA A 204 23.20 -4.96 25.85
C ALA A 204 24.09 -3.72 25.98
N VAL A 205 23.50 -2.53 25.93
CA VAL A 205 24.22 -1.25 26.07
C VAL A 205 24.88 -1.14 27.44
N ASP A 206 24.16 -1.44 28.52
CA ASP A 206 24.71 -1.39 29.88
C ASP A 206 25.88 -2.37 30.06
N SER A 207 25.80 -3.55 29.45
CA SER A 207 26.87 -4.55 29.52
C SER A 207 28.12 -4.12 28.77
N LEU A 208 27.96 -3.44 27.63
CA LEU A 208 29.07 -2.95 26.82
C LEU A 208 29.71 -1.68 27.41
N LEU A 209 28.91 -0.78 27.97
CA LEU A 209 29.42 0.41 28.66
C LEU A 209 30.19 0.02 29.92
N ASN A 210 29.73 -1.00 30.65
CA ASN A 210 30.37 -1.49 31.86
C ASN A 210 31.20 -2.76 31.60
N TYR A 211 31.78 -2.89 30.41
CA TYR A 211 32.53 -4.08 30.00
C TYR A 211 33.64 -4.44 30.98
N GLU A 212 34.37 -3.44 31.48
CA GLU A 212 35.43 -3.62 32.47
C GLU A 212 34.89 -4.29 33.74
N SER A 213 33.76 -3.83 34.27
CA SER A 213 33.14 -4.44 35.46
C SER A 213 32.72 -5.88 35.20
N VAL A 214 32.17 -6.18 34.02
CA VAL A 214 31.79 -7.55 33.66
C VAL A 214 33.02 -8.47 33.66
N LYS A 215 34.16 -8.00 33.13
CA LYS A 215 35.42 -8.75 33.13
C LYS A 215 36.07 -8.86 34.51
N TYR A 216 36.09 -7.78 35.28
CA TYR A 216 36.65 -7.79 36.64
C TYR A 216 35.97 -8.81 37.56
N PHE A 217 34.67 -9.01 37.39
CA PHE A 217 33.89 -9.95 38.20
C PHE A 217 33.65 -11.32 37.54
N ASN A 218 34.24 -11.59 36.36
CA ASN A 218 33.98 -12.82 35.57
C ASN A 218 32.47 -13.13 35.41
N ALA A 219 31.68 -12.08 35.13
CA ALA A 219 30.22 -12.12 35.13
C ALA A 219 29.61 -12.30 33.73
N GLU A 220 30.38 -12.77 32.74
CA GLU A 220 29.93 -12.88 31.34
C GLU A 220 28.70 -13.77 31.21
N GLU A 221 28.75 -14.98 31.76
CA GLU A 221 27.64 -15.95 31.74
C GLU A 221 26.38 -15.39 32.39
N TYR A 222 26.54 -14.57 33.44
CA TYR A 222 25.42 -13.90 34.09
C TYR A 222 24.77 -12.86 33.16
N GLN A 223 25.56 -12.04 32.47
CA GLN A 223 25.04 -11.05 31.52
C GLN A 223 24.43 -11.71 30.28
N VAL A 224 25.02 -12.80 29.78
CA VAL A 224 24.45 -13.60 28.68
C VAL A 224 23.07 -14.12 29.07
N LYS A 225 22.91 -14.73 30.25
CA LYS A 225 21.60 -15.22 30.73
C LYS A 225 20.59 -14.08 30.93
N LYS A 226 21.04 -12.92 31.41
CA LYS A 226 20.18 -11.73 31.57
C LYS A 226 19.69 -11.21 30.22
N TYR A 227 20.56 -11.19 29.22
CA TYR A 227 20.22 -10.79 27.87
C TYR A 227 19.30 -11.80 27.19
N ASP A 228 19.58 -13.10 27.30
CA ASP A 228 18.73 -14.18 26.80
C ASP A 228 17.31 -14.10 27.38
N ALA A 229 17.17 -13.88 28.69
CA ALA A 229 15.86 -13.69 29.33
C ALA A 229 15.09 -12.48 28.78
N ALA A 230 15.78 -11.41 28.37
CA ALA A 230 15.16 -10.28 27.69
C ALA A 230 14.77 -10.63 26.24
N LEU A 231 15.61 -11.39 25.53
CA LEU A 231 15.34 -11.87 24.17
C LEU A 231 14.17 -12.84 24.12
N VAL A 232 14.00 -13.74 25.10
CA VAL A 232 12.85 -14.66 25.16
C VAL A 232 11.53 -13.86 25.25
N LYS A 233 11.50 -12.77 26.03
CA LYS A 233 10.33 -11.88 26.09
C LYS A 233 10.08 -11.17 24.76
N TYR A 234 11.15 -10.69 24.11
CA TYR A 234 11.06 -10.11 22.78
C TYR A 234 10.53 -11.11 21.76
N GLN A 235 11.08 -12.32 21.72
CA GLN A 235 10.67 -13.41 20.83
C GLN A 235 9.18 -13.71 21.00
N ALA A 236 8.70 -13.87 22.24
CA ALA A 236 7.27 -14.12 22.50
C ALA A 236 6.37 -12.97 22.00
N ALA A 237 6.79 -11.72 22.15
CA ALA A 237 6.05 -10.55 21.66
C ALA A 237 6.13 -10.40 20.12
N ALA A 238 7.27 -10.74 19.53
CA ALA A 238 7.51 -10.73 18.10
C ALA A 238 6.66 -11.81 17.39
N LEU A 239 6.59 -13.02 17.95
CA LEU A 239 5.73 -14.10 17.45
C LEU A 239 4.26 -13.67 17.44
N LYS A 240 3.74 -13.10 18.53
CA LYS A 240 2.36 -12.55 18.56
C LYS A 240 2.14 -11.47 17.50
N THR A 241 3.15 -10.63 17.24
CA THR A 241 3.09 -9.60 16.20
C THR A 241 3.03 -10.23 14.81
N ALA A 242 3.84 -11.27 14.56
CA ALA A 242 3.84 -12.02 13.30
C ALA A 242 2.54 -12.81 13.08
N ASP A 243 2.07 -13.55 14.08
CA ASP A 243 0.83 -14.33 14.03
C ASP A 243 -0.36 -13.43 13.74
N SER A 244 -0.43 -12.29 14.42
CA SER A 244 -1.50 -11.32 14.20
C SER A 244 -1.47 -10.73 12.78
N LEU A 245 -0.28 -10.55 12.18
CA LEU A 245 -0.16 -10.14 10.77
C LEU A 245 -0.63 -11.23 9.82
N ALA A 246 -0.29 -12.50 10.09
CA ALA A 246 -0.78 -13.63 9.31
C ALA A 246 -2.31 -13.71 9.34
N TRP A 247 -2.94 -13.51 10.50
CA TRP A 247 -4.40 -13.46 10.63
C TRP A 247 -5.04 -12.27 9.89
N LEU A 248 -4.42 -11.09 9.93
CA LEU A 248 -4.87 -9.94 9.13
C LEU A 248 -4.85 -10.30 7.63
N ASN A 249 -3.72 -10.81 7.15
CA ASN A 249 -3.55 -11.16 5.74
C ASN A 249 -4.54 -12.26 5.32
N ALA A 250 -4.74 -13.29 6.15
CA ALA A 250 -5.70 -14.35 5.87
C ALA A 250 -7.14 -13.81 5.79
N GLY A 251 -7.56 -12.96 6.73
CA GLY A 251 -8.88 -12.35 6.70
C GLY A 251 -9.10 -11.42 5.51
N GLN A 252 -8.09 -10.61 5.15
CA GLN A 252 -8.12 -9.76 3.96
C GLN A 252 -8.26 -10.59 2.67
N ASN A 253 -7.49 -11.68 2.54
CA ASN A 253 -7.59 -12.61 1.40
C ASN A 253 -8.93 -13.34 1.36
N ALA A 254 -9.49 -13.71 2.52
CA ALA A 254 -10.81 -14.36 2.59
C ALA A 254 -11.91 -13.41 2.10
N ILE A 255 -11.92 -12.14 2.54
CA ILE A 255 -12.90 -11.13 2.10
C ILE A 255 -12.86 -10.98 0.57
N PHE A 256 -11.65 -10.84 -0.01
CA PHE A 256 -11.49 -10.70 -1.45
C PHE A 256 -11.87 -11.97 -2.21
N SER A 257 -11.42 -13.14 -1.74
CA SER A 257 -11.72 -14.43 -2.38
C SER A 257 -13.23 -14.69 -2.41
N THR A 258 -13.93 -14.50 -1.29
CA THR A 258 -15.39 -14.69 -1.24
C THR A 258 -16.12 -13.72 -2.16
N SER A 259 -15.72 -12.45 -2.18
CA SER A 259 -16.31 -11.43 -3.06
C SER A 259 -16.10 -11.75 -4.54
N LEU A 260 -14.88 -12.16 -4.90
CA LEU A 260 -14.52 -12.56 -6.27
C LEU A 260 -15.31 -13.79 -6.71
N THR A 261 -15.38 -14.83 -5.86
CA THR A 261 -16.19 -16.02 -6.13
C THR A 261 -17.67 -15.68 -6.30
N LEU A 262 -18.23 -14.81 -5.46
CA LEU A 262 -19.62 -14.37 -5.58
C LEU A 262 -19.87 -13.65 -6.91
N MET A 263 -19.00 -12.71 -7.30
CA MET A 263 -19.15 -11.99 -8.56
C MET A 263 -18.94 -12.88 -9.78
N MET A 264 -18.01 -13.83 -9.71
CA MET A 264 -17.82 -14.84 -10.76
C MET A 264 -19.05 -15.75 -10.88
N TYR A 265 -19.67 -16.13 -9.76
CA TYR A 265 -20.92 -16.89 -9.77
C TYR A 265 -22.07 -16.11 -10.41
N MET A 266 -22.25 -14.83 -10.06
CA MET A 266 -23.24 -13.96 -10.69
C MET A 266 -22.98 -13.81 -12.19
N ALA A 267 -21.72 -13.62 -12.60
CA ALA A 267 -21.34 -13.54 -14.01
C ALA A 267 -21.61 -14.86 -14.75
N ALA A 268 -21.34 -16.01 -14.13
CA ALA A 268 -21.66 -17.31 -14.69
C ALA A 268 -23.17 -17.51 -14.90
N GLN A 269 -24.02 -17.07 -13.96
CA GLN A 269 -25.46 -17.06 -14.15
C GLN A 269 -25.87 -16.16 -15.34
N GLY A 270 -25.25 -15.00 -15.49
CA GLY A 270 -25.47 -14.10 -16.63
C GLY A 270 -25.08 -14.72 -17.97
N VAL A 271 -24.01 -15.53 -18.00
CA VAL A 271 -23.59 -16.29 -19.20
C VAL A 271 -24.60 -17.40 -19.53
N VAL A 272 -25.04 -18.17 -18.53
CA VAL A 272 -26.07 -19.20 -18.72
C VAL A 272 -27.38 -18.58 -19.21
N GLY A 273 -27.72 -17.39 -18.73
CA GLY A 273 -28.88 -16.62 -19.18
C GLY A 273 -28.72 -15.91 -20.53
N GLY A 274 -27.56 -16.05 -21.20
CA GLY A 274 -27.29 -15.44 -22.51
C GLY A 274 -27.07 -13.91 -22.50
N SER A 275 -27.02 -13.30 -21.32
CA SER A 275 -26.85 -11.84 -21.15
C SER A 275 -25.38 -11.39 -21.10
N MET A 276 -24.45 -12.32 -20.87
CA MET A 276 -23.01 -12.06 -20.73
C MET A 276 -22.20 -13.07 -21.55
N SER A 277 -20.99 -12.71 -21.96
CA SER A 277 -20.05 -13.62 -22.63
C SER A 277 -19.10 -14.29 -21.64
N ILE A 278 -18.38 -15.34 -22.07
CA ILE A 278 -17.33 -15.97 -21.25
C ILE A 278 -16.22 -14.95 -20.93
N GLY A 279 -15.89 -14.05 -21.86
CA GLY A 279 -14.95 -12.98 -21.62
C GLY A 279 -15.40 -11.98 -20.54
N ASP A 280 -16.70 -11.85 -20.29
CA ASP A 280 -17.20 -10.99 -19.19
C ASP A 280 -16.84 -11.53 -17.79
N ILE A 281 -16.82 -12.85 -17.62
CA ILE A 281 -16.35 -13.46 -16.36
C ILE A 281 -14.89 -13.06 -16.11
N VAL A 282 -14.07 -13.10 -17.16
CA VAL A 282 -12.65 -12.73 -17.11
C VAL A 282 -12.48 -11.24 -16.83
N MET A 283 -13.30 -10.38 -17.43
CA MET A 283 -13.30 -8.94 -17.17
C MET A 283 -13.65 -8.62 -15.71
N VAL A 284 -14.73 -9.19 -15.19
CA VAL A 284 -15.18 -8.99 -13.80
C VAL A 284 -14.08 -9.43 -12.83
N ASN A 285 -13.53 -10.64 -13.05
CA ASN A 285 -12.43 -11.15 -12.24
C ASN A 285 -11.21 -10.20 -12.27
N GLY A 286 -10.77 -9.78 -13.46
CA GLY A 286 -9.61 -8.92 -13.62
C GLY A 286 -9.78 -7.54 -12.98
N LEU A 287 -10.94 -6.89 -13.17
CA LEU A 287 -11.21 -5.57 -12.61
C LEU A 287 -11.28 -5.59 -11.07
N VAL A 288 -11.97 -6.57 -10.50
CA VAL A 288 -12.11 -6.70 -9.04
C VAL A 288 -10.77 -7.08 -8.42
N PHE A 289 -10.03 -8.00 -9.03
CA PHE A 289 -8.73 -8.43 -8.53
C PHE A 289 -7.74 -7.27 -8.46
N GLN A 290 -7.73 -6.38 -9.47
CA GLN A 290 -6.87 -5.20 -9.47
C GLN A 290 -7.10 -4.29 -8.25
N LEU A 291 -8.32 -4.21 -7.74
CA LEU A 291 -8.64 -3.42 -6.55
C LEU A 291 -7.97 -3.96 -5.28
N SER A 292 -7.65 -5.26 -5.21
CA SER A 292 -7.02 -5.87 -4.03
C SER A 292 -5.56 -5.45 -3.82
N LEU A 293 -4.84 -5.15 -4.91
CA LEU A 293 -3.40 -4.88 -4.88
C LEU A 293 -3.03 -3.63 -4.06
N PRO A 294 -3.61 -2.44 -4.31
CA PRO A 294 -3.22 -1.23 -3.58
C PRO A 294 -3.70 -1.21 -2.12
N LEU A 295 -4.69 -2.02 -1.77
CA LEU A 295 -5.30 -2.01 -0.44
C LEU A 295 -4.45 -2.70 0.62
N ASN A 296 -3.56 -3.61 0.21
CA ASN A 296 -2.64 -4.27 1.13
C ASN A 296 -1.75 -3.27 1.91
N PHE A 297 -1.57 -2.06 1.38
CA PHE A 297 -0.86 -0.98 2.08
C PHE A 297 -1.64 -0.41 3.29
N LEU A 298 -2.97 -0.47 3.31
CA LEU A 298 -3.79 0.15 4.36
C LEU A 298 -3.67 -0.52 5.74
N GLY A 299 -3.00 -1.68 5.83
CA GLY A 299 -2.78 -2.42 7.07
C GLY A 299 -1.32 -2.70 7.43
N SER A 300 -0.35 -2.22 6.63
CA SER A 300 1.09 -2.39 6.86
C SER A 300 1.67 -1.32 7.79
#